data_AF-A0A965YJL8-F1
#
_entry.id   AF-A0A965YJL8-F1
#
_cell.length_a   1.000
_cell.length_b   1.000
_cell.length_c   1.000
_cell.angle_alpha   90.00
_cell.angle_beta   90.00
_cell.angle_gamma   90.00
#
_symmetry.space_group_name_H-M   'P 1'
#
loop_
_entity.id
_entity.type
_entity.pdbx_description
1 polymer ?
#
loop_
_entity_poly.entity_id
_entity_poly.type
_entity_poly.pdbx_seq_one_letter_code
_entity_poly.pdbx_strand_id
1 'polypeptide(L)'
;MKEVNDIHKLLRRQKAYMKGMLVMQEKLFDIQNQISEELLKEVKREKKKEKVTSDLLSAKDVCSMLEISASTLYRMRKEDNFPFIKIPGKKSIMFNKKDIEEYMAIHKK
;
A
#
# COMPACT_ATOMS: atom_id res chain seq x y z
N MET A 1 46.53 37.52 30.73
CA MET A 1 47.05 36.12 30.67
C MET A 1 46.05 35.09 31.17
N LYS A 2 45.47 35.22 32.38
CA LYS A 2 44.52 34.25 32.94
C LYS A 2 43.20 34.15 32.15
N GLU A 3 42.59 35.29 31.82
CA GLU A 3 41.36 35.36 31.01
C GLU A 3 41.52 34.75 29.62
N VAL A 4 42.64 35.03 28.94
CA VAL A 4 42.97 34.43 27.64
C VAL A 4 43.06 32.91 27.74
N ASN A 5 43.61 32.37 28.84
CA ASN A 5 43.67 30.93 29.05
C ASN A 5 42.29 30.32 29.31
N ASP A 6 41.42 31.03 30.02
CA ASP A 6 40.05 30.58 30.30
C ASP A 6 39.16 30.62 29.05
N ILE A 7 39.33 31.63 28.18
CA ILE A 7 38.71 31.68 26.84
C ILE A 7 39.15 30.48 25.99
N HIS A 8 40.44 30.15 25.96
CA HIS A 8 40.92 28.97 25.23
C HIS A 8 40.31 27.66 25.76
N LYS A 9 40.11 27.52 27.06
CA LYS A 9 39.43 26.35 27.64
C LYS A 9 37.97 26.27 27.22
N LEU A 10 37.26 27.41 27.21
CA LEU A 10 35.87 27.49 26.76
C LEU A 10 35.74 27.08 25.28
N LEU A 11 36.60 27.60 24.40
CA LEU A 11 36.60 27.24 22.98
C LEU A 11 36.85 25.75 22.75
N ARG A 12 37.76 25.12 23.52
CA ARG A 12 37.98 23.66 23.46
C ARG A 12 36.74 22.87 23.86
N ARG A 13 36.03 23.29 24.93
CA ARG A 13 34.78 22.64 25.35
C ARG A 13 33.69 22.80 24.30
N GLN A 14 33.53 24.00 23.74
CA GLN A 14 32.58 24.26 22.66
C GLN A 14 32.83 23.32 21.47
N LYS A 15 34.09 23.16 21.04
CA LYS A 15 34.46 22.23 19.97
C LYS A 15 34.13 20.77 20.31
N ALA A 16 34.34 20.35 21.55
CA ALA A 16 33.96 19.01 22.00
C ALA A 16 32.44 18.79 21.96
N TYR A 17 31.64 19.78 22.40
CA TYR A 17 30.19 19.72 22.31
C TYR A 17 29.70 19.69 20.86
N MET A 18 30.30 20.49 19.97
CA MET A 18 29.98 20.45 18.55
C MET A 18 30.22 19.07 17.93
N LYS A 19 31.34 18.42 18.28
CA LYS A 19 31.63 17.05 17.83
C LYS A 19 30.59 16.06 18.36
N GLY A 20 30.18 16.19 19.63
CA GLY A 20 29.11 15.38 20.21
C GLY A 20 27.77 15.58 19.51
N MET A 21 27.41 16.81 19.18
CA MET A 21 26.19 17.12 18.42
C MET A 21 26.18 16.49 17.04
N LEU A 22 27.32 16.49 16.34
CA LEU A 22 27.42 15.86 15.02
C LEU A 22 27.13 14.35 15.09
N VAL A 23 27.71 13.64 16.05
CA VAL A 23 27.44 12.20 16.25
C VAL A 23 25.98 11.95 16.62
N MET A 24 25.36 12.84 17.41
CA MET A 24 23.94 12.73 17.72
C MET A 24 23.05 12.97 16.50
N GLN A 25 23.43 13.87 15.60
CA GLN A 25 22.71 14.10 14.35
C GLN A 25 22.75 12.88 13.42
N GLU A 26 23.90 12.22 13.30
CA GLU A 26 24.02 10.96 12.55
C GLU A 26 23.06 9.90 13.10
N LYS A 27 23.03 9.71 14.43
CA LYS A 27 22.12 8.76 15.06
C LYS A 27 20.64 9.12 14.87
N LEU A 28 20.30 10.41 14.91
CA LEU A 28 18.92 10.86 14.65
C LEU A 28 18.50 10.56 13.21
N PHE A 29 19.42 10.72 12.25
CA PHE A 29 19.16 10.38 10.86
C PHE A 29 18.91 8.87 10.68
N ASP A 30 19.69 8.02 11.34
CA ASP A 30 19.48 6.57 11.32
C ASP A 30 18.11 6.18 11.87
N ILE A 31 17.69 6.81 12.98
CA ILE A 31 16.35 6.58 13.56
C ILE A 31 15.26 7.04 12.59
N GLN A 32 15.41 8.19 11.95
CA GLN A 32 14.45 8.69 10.95
C GLN A 32 14.32 7.74 9.76
N ASN A 33 15.42 7.13 9.31
CA ASN A 33 15.39 6.11 8.26
C ASN A 33 14.61 4.86 8.69
N GLN A 34 14.87 4.35 9.91
CA GLN A 34 14.15 3.19 10.44
C GLN A 34 12.64 3.45 10.56
N ILE A 35 12.24 4.63 11.05
CA ILE A 35 10.83 5.04 11.12
C ILE A 35 10.21 5.05 9.72
N SER A 36 10.92 5.62 8.74
CA SER A 36 10.44 5.71 7.36
C SER A 36 10.26 4.33 6.72
N GLU A 37 11.18 3.40 6.97
CA GLU A 37 11.08 2.03 6.47
C GLU A 37 9.87 1.28 7.06
N GLU A 38 9.63 1.40 8.37
CA GLU A 38 8.49 0.75 9.01
C GLU A 38 7.16 1.37 8.55
N LEU A 39 7.08 2.69 8.43
CA LEU A 39 5.90 3.37 7.88
C LEU A 39 5.59 2.88 6.45
N LEU A 40 6.61 2.73 5.60
CA LEU A 40 6.42 2.18 4.26
C LEU A 40 5.95 0.71 4.26
N LYS A 41 6.41 -0.10 5.21
CA LYS A 41 5.94 -1.49 5.38
C LYS A 41 4.48 -1.52 5.82
N GLU A 42 4.08 -0.67 6.76
CA GLU A 42 2.69 -0.55 7.21
C GLU A 42 1.75 -0.12 6.09
N VAL A 43 2.09 0.94 5.35
CA VAL A 43 1.30 1.38 4.19
C VAL A 43 1.16 0.26 3.15
N LYS A 44 2.20 -0.53 2.92
CA LYS A 44 2.12 -1.70 2.02
C LYS A 44 1.22 -2.80 2.58
N ARG A 45 1.21 -3.02 3.91
CA ARG A 45 0.32 -3.99 4.58
C ARG A 45 -1.14 -3.53 4.54
N GLU A 46 -1.41 -2.24 4.75
CA GLU A 46 -2.75 -1.66 4.63
C GLU A 46 -3.28 -1.79 3.21
N LYS A 47 -2.49 -1.43 2.19
CA LYS A 47 -2.84 -1.66 0.77
C LYS A 47 -3.11 -3.13 0.44
N LYS A 48 -2.49 -4.08 1.17
CA LYS A 48 -2.81 -5.51 1.04
C LYS A 48 -4.11 -5.87 1.74
N LYS A 49 -4.42 -5.28 2.91
CA LYS A 49 -5.68 -5.50 3.64
C LYS A 49 -6.88 -4.93 2.89
N GLU A 50 -6.80 -3.72 2.34
CA GLU A 50 -7.88 -3.12 1.54
C GLU A 50 -8.21 -3.94 0.28
N LYS A 51 -7.20 -4.57 -0.34
CA LYS A 51 -7.43 -5.46 -1.50
C LYS A 51 -8.26 -6.70 -1.16
N VAL A 52 -8.32 -7.11 0.11
CA VAL A 52 -9.07 -8.29 0.56
C VAL A 52 -10.55 -7.97 0.81
N THR A 53 -10.92 -6.68 0.97
CA THR A 53 -12.28 -6.27 1.37
C THR A 53 -13.12 -5.65 0.26
N SER A 54 -12.64 -5.54 -0.98
CA SER A 54 -13.54 -5.21 -2.09
C SER A 54 -14.18 -6.49 -2.62
N ASP A 55 -15.49 -6.65 -2.46
CA ASP A 55 -16.29 -7.70 -3.12
C ASP A 55 -16.28 -7.62 -4.66
N LEU A 56 -15.52 -6.66 -5.21
CA LEU A 56 -15.28 -6.45 -6.63
C LEU A 56 -14.14 -7.35 -7.12
N LEU A 57 -14.52 -8.40 -7.83
CA LEU A 57 -13.65 -9.34 -8.52
C LEU A 57 -13.27 -8.81 -9.90
N SER A 58 -12.04 -9.11 -10.34
CA SER A 58 -11.63 -8.90 -11.72
C SER A 58 -12.15 -10.02 -12.62
N ALA A 59 -12.15 -9.83 -13.95
CA ALA A 59 -12.52 -10.89 -14.89
C ALA A 59 -11.71 -12.18 -14.68
N LYS A 60 -10.42 -12.05 -14.30
CA LYS A 60 -9.55 -13.20 -13.99
C LYS A 60 -10.03 -13.93 -12.74
N ASP A 61 -10.40 -13.21 -11.70
CA ASP A 61 -10.85 -13.80 -10.44
C ASP A 61 -12.19 -14.52 -10.63
N VAL A 62 -13.09 -13.94 -11.43
CA VAL A 62 -14.37 -14.58 -11.80
C VAL A 62 -14.16 -15.85 -12.62
N CYS A 63 -13.24 -15.83 -13.59
CA CYS A 63 -12.91 -17.02 -14.37
C CYS A 63 -12.38 -18.15 -13.48
N SER A 64 -11.50 -17.82 -12.52
CA SER A 64 -11.00 -18.79 -11.53
C SER A 64 -12.10 -19.29 -10.60
N MET A 65 -13.00 -18.41 -10.16
CA MET A 65 -14.09 -18.74 -9.23
C MET A 65 -15.13 -19.67 -9.85
N LEU A 66 -15.44 -19.47 -11.13
CA LEU A 66 -16.46 -20.23 -11.86
C LEU A 66 -15.85 -21.35 -12.72
N GLU A 67 -14.52 -21.49 -12.72
CA GLU A 67 -13.77 -22.42 -13.56
C GLU A 67 -14.11 -22.32 -15.05
N ILE A 68 -14.32 -21.10 -15.55
CA ILE A 68 -14.66 -20.83 -16.96
C ILE A 68 -13.54 -20.09 -17.69
N SER A 69 -13.53 -20.19 -19.02
CA SER A 69 -12.61 -19.42 -19.85
C SER A 69 -13.00 -17.94 -19.92
N ALA A 70 -12.02 -17.06 -20.17
CA ALA A 70 -12.27 -15.64 -20.41
C ALA A 70 -13.21 -15.39 -21.60
N SER A 71 -13.14 -16.24 -22.63
CA SER A 71 -14.04 -16.19 -23.78
C SER A 71 -15.48 -16.51 -23.40
N THR A 72 -15.68 -17.50 -22.52
CA THR A 72 -16.99 -17.86 -21.97
C THR A 72 -17.55 -16.69 -21.15
N LEU A 73 -16.76 -16.12 -20.24
CA LEU A 73 -17.18 -14.96 -19.44
C LEU A 73 -17.54 -13.75 -20.33
N TYR A 74 -16.80 -13.52 -21.41
CA TYR A 74 -17.12 -12.47 -22.37
C TYR A 74 -18.48 -12.71 -23.05
N ARG A 75 -18.75 -13.95 -23.49
CA ARG A 75 -20.04 -14.34 -24.06
C ARG A 75 -21.18 -14.17 -23.07
N MET A 76 -21.04 -14.67 -21.84
CA MET A 76 -22.07 -14.53 -20.80
C MET A 76 -22.43 -13.06 -20.55
N ARG A 77 -21.45 -12.16 -20.60
CA ARG A 77 -21.70 -10.71 -20.46
C ARG A 77 -22.43 -10.11 -21.67
N LYS A 78 -22.19 -10.63 -22.88
CA LYS A 78 -22.74 -10.11 -24.14
C LYS A 78 -24.11 -10.70 -24.49
N GLU A 79 -24.29 -11.98 -24.23
CA GLU A 79 -25.42 -12.81 -24.64
C GLU A 79 -26.40 -13.00 -23.46
N ASP A 80 -25.88 -13.30 -22.27
CA ASP A 80 -26.69 -13.75 -21.12
C ASP A 80 -26.87 -12.68 -20.02
N ASN A 81 -26.54 -11.43 -20.34
CA ASN A 81 -26.61 -10.26 -19.45
C ASN A 81 -25.97 -10.49 -18.06
N PHE A 82 -24.84 -11.21 -18.03
CA PHE A 82 -24.11 -11.51 -16.80
C PHE A 82 -23.74 -10.23 -16.03
N PRO A 83 -23.95 -10.15 -14.70
CA PRO A 83 -23.84 -8.91 -13.92
C PRO A 83 -22.43 -8.33 -13.95
N PHE A 84 -22.28 -7.04 -14.25
CA PHE A 84 -20.99 -6.36 -14.29
C PHE A 84 -21.10 -4.88 -13.92
N ILE A 85 -20.00 -4.32 -13.42
CA ILE A 85 -19.89 -2.91 -13.02
C ILE A 85 -18.77 -2.24 -13.80
N LYS A 86 -19.09 -1.09 -14.41
CA LYS A 86 -18.10 -0.21 -15.05
C LYS A 86 -17.82 0.98 -14.15
N ILE A 87 -16.66 0.98 -13.50
CA ILE A 87 -16.25 2.07 -12.62
C ILE A 87 -15.72 3.23 -13.47
N PRO A 88 -16.25 4.47 -13.30
CA PRO A 88 -15.74 5.63 -14.02
C PRO A 88 -14.26 5.84 -13.73
N GLY A 89 -13.45 6.04 -14.77
CA GLY A 89 -11.99 6.18 -14.67
C GLY A 89 -11.20 4.86 -14.78
N LYS A 90 -11.84 3.69 -14.69
CA LYS A 90 -11.17 2.38 -14.88
C LYS A 90 -11.55 1.77 -16.23
N LYS A 91 -10.55 1.39 -17.03
CA LYS A 91 -10.77 0.73 -18.34
C LYS A 91 -11.32 -0.70 -18.21
N SER A 92 -10.98 -1.39 -17.12
CA SER A 92 -11.40 -2.77 -16.86
C SER A 92 -12.76 -2.85 -16.19
N ILE A 93 -13.59 -3.78 -16.65
CA ILE A 93 -14.86 -4.14 -16.01
C ILE A 93 -14.59 -4.91 -14.72
N MET A 94 -15.38 -4.66 -13.69
CA MET A 94 -15.34 -5.34 -12.39
C MET A 94 -16.66 -6.10 -12.15
N PHE A 95 -16.65 -7.09 -11.29
CA PHE A 95 -17.81 -7.92 -10.99
C PHE A 95 -18.03 -7.99 -9.48
N ASN A 96 -19.24 -7.75 -9.01
CA ASN A 96 -19.55 -7.90 -7.60
C ASN A 96 -19.84 -9.37 -7.29
N LYS A 97 -19.19 -9.92 -6.27
CA LYS A 97 -19.36 -11.31 -5.87
C LYS A 97 -20.83 -11.66 -5.57
N LYS A 98 -21.54 -10.78 -4.86
CA LYS A 98 -22.95 -11.01 -4.50
C LYS A 98 -23.84 -11.16 -5.73
N ASP A 99 -23.68 -10.27 -6.71
CA ASP A 99 -24.48 -10.30 -7.94
C ASP A 99 -24.20 -11.56 -8.77
N ILE A 100 -22.95 -12.04 -8.79
CA ILE A 100 -22.60 -13.31 -9.46
C ILE A 100 -23.29 -14.49 -8.77
N GLU A 101 -23.24 -14.55 -7.43
CA GLU A 101 -23.86 -15.64 -6.66
C GLU A 101 -25.38 -15.67 -6.88
N GLU A 102 -26.05 -14.50 -6.88
CA GLU A 102 -27.47 -14.37 -7.18
C GLU A 102 -27.80 -14.83 -8.60
N TYR A 103 -27.03 -14.38 -9.60
CA TYR A 103 -27.22 -14.80 -11.00
C TYR A 103 -27.09 -16.32 -11.15
N MET A 104 -26.06 -16.93 -10.55
CA MET A 104 -25.83 -18.37 -10.62
C MET A 104 -26.91 -19.16 -9.87
N ALA A 105 -27.45 -18.63 -8.77
CA ALA A 105 -28.56 -19.27 -8.06
C ALA A 105 -29.85 -19.31 -8.90
N ILE A 106 -30.14 -18.25 -9.66
CA ILE A 106 -31.31 -18.17 -10.55
C ILE A 106 -31.18 -19.14 -11.74
N HIS A 107 -29.98 -19.29 -12.29
CA HIS A 107 -29.72 -20.09 -13.50
C HIS A 107 -29.28 -21.53 -13.21
N LYS A 108 -29.08 -21.92 -11.95
CA LYS A 108 -29.01 -23.31 -11.51
C LYS A 108 -30.42 -23.92 -11.49
N LYS A 109 -30.94 -24.28 -12.67
CA LYS A 109 -32.13 -25.12 -12.82
C LYS A 109 -31.79 -26.34 -13.65
#